data_AF-A0A6L7UJX8-F1
#
_entry.id   AF-A0A6L7UJX8-F1
#
_cell.length_a   1.000
_cell.length_b   1.000
_cell.length_c   1.000
_cell.angle_alpha   90.00
_cell.angle_beta   90.00
_cell.angle_gamma   90.00
#
_symmetry.space_group_name_H-M   'P 1'
#
loop_
_entity.id
_entity.type
_entity.pdbx_description
1 polymer ?
#
loop_
_entity_poly.entity_id
_entity_poly.type
_entity_poly.pdbx_seq_one_letter_code
_entity_poly.pdbx_strand_id
1 'polypeptide(L)'
;MSRLDDEIRNWRRGLAAEGRFSRRELAELEDHLRAHAADERARDATPASAAALKAAAREELGDPTALSREFAKQETPAWRSLLLAGWGLFALSLLLSDFGTVALEPSYPDFRLSVSWRELLASAPISVWILAAFSTLAMISTSLAFGRARRTVDAWVGYVLGAVGASTLGIGASNLVWPIPIPVDSELVVSGHLGPSYWAWSASFSLAAIALWLRHREWVSPPPKGSPTDPKQSLA
;
A
#
# COMPACT_ATOMS: atom_id res chain seq x y z
N MET A 1 25.50 9.17 -29.91
CA MET A 1 24.93 8.95 -28.56
C MET A 1 26.10 8.61 -27.65
N SER A 2 26.27 9.35 -26.56
CA SER A 2 27.54 9.43 -25.85
C SER A 2 27.72 8.26 -24.87
N ARG A 3 28.97 7.82 -24.65
CA ARG A 3 29.33 6.78 -23.66
C ARG A 3 28.76 7.05 -22.26
N LEU A 4 28.58 8.33 -21.92
CA LEU A 4 27.94 8.81 -20.70
C LEU A 4 26.47 8.35 -20.58
N ASP A 5 25.70 8.41 -21.67
CA ASP A 5 24.28 8.05 -21.67
C ASP A 5 24.08 6.55 -21.39
N ASP A 6 25.03 5.72 -21.79
CA ASP A 6 25.01 4.28 -21.52
C ASP A 6 25.42 3.96 -20.08
N GLU A 7 26.37 4.71 -19.52
CA GLU A 7 26.82 4.56 -18.13
C GLU A 7 25.75 5.02 -17.13
N ILE A 8 25.10 6.15 -17.37
CA ILE A 8 23.95 6.62 -16.59
C ILE A 8 22.81 5.60 -16.65
N ARG A 9 22.53 5.03 -17.83
CA ARG A 9 21.49 4.00 -18.00
C ARG A 9 21.83 2.70 -17.27
N ASN A 10 23.11 2.33 -17.20
CA ASN A 10 23.58 1.17 -16.43
C ASN A 10 23.46 1.41 -14.92
N TRP A 11 23.85 2.60 -14.44
CA TRP A 11 23.70 3.01 -13.05
C TRP A 11 22.23 3.01 -12.61
N ARG A 12 21.36 3.62 -13.43
CA ARG A 12 19.90 3.63 -13.19
C ARG A 12 19.32 2.22 -13.14
N ARG A 13 19.75 1.32 -14.01
CA ARG A 13 19.32 -0.09 -13.98
C ARG A 13 19.75 -0.79 -12.70
N GLY A 14 20.96 -0.51 -12.19
CA GLY A 14 21.45 -1.05 -10.92
C GLY A 14 20.57 -0.62 -9.75
N LEU A 15 20.31 0.68 -9.59
CA LEU A 15 19.46 1.18 -8.51
C LEU A 15 17.99 0.77 -8.65
N ALA A 16 17.47 0.70 -9.87
CA ALA A 16 16.13 0.17 -10.12
C ALA A 16 15.99 -1.30 -9.73
N ALA A 17 17.04 -2.11 -9.93
CA ALA A 17 17.07 -3.52 -9.53
C ALA A 17 17.08 -3.71 -8.01
N GLU A 18 17.63 -2.76 -7.25
CA GLU A 18 17.57 -2.77 -5.78
C GLU A 18 16.20 -2.42 -5.21
N GLY A 19 15.31 -1.79 -6.00
CA GLY A 19 13.95 -1.46 -5.59
C GLY A 19 13.86 -0.44 -4.45
N ARG A 20 14.92 0.33 -4.21
CA ARG A 20 15.01 1.30 -3.11
C ARG A 20 14.46 2.69 -3.44
N PHE A 21 14.33 2.99 -4.73
CA PHE A 21 13.92 4.29 -5.26
C PHE A 21 12.74 4.11 -6.24
N SER A 22 11.77 5.00 -6.16
CA SER A 22 10.68 5.16 -7.12
C SER A 22 11.21 5.64 -8.47
N ARG A 23 10.38 5.53 -9.52
CA ARG A 23 10.75 6.04 -10.86
C ARG A 23 11.00 7.55 -10.87
N ARG A 24 10.30 8.31 -10.02
CA ARG A 24 10.46 9.76 -9.88
C ARG A 24 11.80 10.10 -9.24
N GLU A 25 12.10 9.49 -8.09
CA GLU A 25 13.38 9.70 -7.40
C GLU A 25 14.56 9.30 -8.29
N LEU A 26 14.46 8.18 -9.02
CA LEU A 26 15.49 7.79 -9.98
C LEU A 26 15.67 8.80 -11.11
N ALA A 27 14.60 9.48 -11.56
CA ALA A 27 14.68 10.50 -12.59
C ALA A 27 15.34 11.79 -12.04
N GLU A 28 15.00 12.19 -10.82
CA GLU A 28 15.59 13.35 -10.16
C GLU A 28 17.09 13.17 -9.86
N LEU A 29 17.48 11.97 -9.42
CA LEU A 29 18.88 11.61 -9.21
C LEU A 29 19.64 11.52 -10.55
N GLU A 30 18.98 11.04 -11.61
CA GLU A 30 19.54 11.03 -12.96
C GLU A 30 19.76 12.44 -13.51
N ASP A 31 18.82 13.36 -13.26
CA ASP A 31 18.94 14.77 -13.66
C ASP A 31 20.06 15.48 -12.89
N HIS A 32 20.21 15.22 -11.58
CA HIS A 32 21.36 15.71 -10.80
C HIS A 32 22.69 15.20 -11.35
N LEU A 33 22.80 13.89 -11.61
CA LEU A 33 24.01 13.30 -12.20
C LEU A 33 24.35 13.86 -13.58
N ARG A 34 23.34 14.16 -14.40
CA ARG A 34 23.55 14.83 -15.70
C ARG A 34 24.01 16.26 -15.54
N ALA A 35 23.45 17.01 -14.60
CA ALA A 35 23.85 18.37 -14.31
C ALA A 35 25.31 18.41 -13.85
N HIS A 36 25.71 17.54 -12.92
CA HIS A 36 27.10 17.44 -12.48
C HIS A 36 28.05 17.07 -13.63
N ALA A 37 27.71 16.05 -14.43
CA ALA A 37 28.54 15.66 -15.57
C ALA A 37 28.65 16.74 -16.66
N ALA A 38 27.66 17.64 -16.77
CA ALA A 38 27.70 18.79 -17.66
C ALA A 38 28.63 19.89 -17.10
N ASP A 39 28.54 20.18 -15.79
CA ASP A 39 29.41 21.13 -15.10
C ASP A 39 30.88 20.67 -15.11
N GLU A 40 31.13 19.37 -14.92
CA GLU A 40 32.48 18.79 -14.94
C GLU A 40 33.10 18.89 -16.34
N ARG A 41 32.33 18.64 -17.41
CA ARG A 41 32.78 18.87 -18.80
C ARG A 41 33.04 20.34 -19.10
N ALA A 42 32.29 21.25 -18.47
CA ALA A 42 32.49 22.68 -18.65
C ALA A 42 33.78 23.17 -17.98
N ARG A 43 34.22 22.48 -16.90
CA ARG A 43 35.46 22.79 -16.17
C ARG A 43 36.69 22.09 -16.75
N ASP A 44 36.56 20.83 -17.18
CA ASP A 44 37.63 20.05 -17.77
C ASP A 44 37.20 19.45 -19.13
N ALA A 45 37.95 19.75 -20.18
CA ALA A 45 37.70 19.24 -21.55
C ALA A 45 38.00 17.73 -21.72
N THR A 46 38.05 16.96 -20.62
CA THR A 46 38.26 15.52 -20.68
C THR A 46 36.94 14.76 -20.58
N PRO A 47 36.74 13.71 -21.40
CA PRO A 47 35.54 12.89 -21.31
C PRO A 47 35.54 12.13 -19.98
N ALA A 48 34.56 12.41 -19.12
CA ALA A 48 34.34 11.68 -17.87
C ALA A 48 34.30 10.16 -18.13
N SER A 49 35.16 9.41 -17.42
CA SER A 49 35.22 7.96 -17.52
C SER A 49 34.15 7.28 -16.65
N ALA A 50 33.76 6.05 -16.98
CA ALA A 50 32.83 5.23 -16.18
C ALA A 50 33.19 5.13 -14.68
N ALA A 51 34.48 5.12 -14.38
CA ALA A 51 34.99 5.05 -13.02
C ALA A 51 34.83 6.39 -12.31
N ALA A 52 35.11 7.51 -12.99
CA ALA A 52 34.88 8.86 -12.48
C ALA A 52 33.39 9.11 -12.24
N LEU A 53 32.51 8.65 -13.13
CA LEU A 53 31.07 8.81 -12.95
C LEU A 53 30.52 8.02 -11.76
N LYS A 54 31.03 6.80 -11.55
CA LYS A 54 30.68 6.00 -10.37
C LYS A 54 31.25 6.58 -9.08
N ALA A 55 32.39 7.24 -9.15
CA ALA A 55 33.01 7.93 -8.01
C ALA A 55 32.20 9.19 -7.67
N ALA A 56 31.92 10.06 -8.65
CA ALA A 56 31.06 11.23 -8.50
C ALA A 56 29.66 10.84 -8.01
N ALA A 57 29.06 9.78 -8.58
CA ALA A 57 27.79 9.26 -8.10
C ALA A 57 27.86 8.77 -6.64
N ARG A 58 29.00 8.26 -6.17
CA ARG A 58 29.16 7.85 -4.75
C ARG A 58 29.45 9.04 -3.84
N GLU A 59 30.12 10.05 -4.36
CA GLU A 59 30.56 11.24 -3.62
C GLU A 59 29.41 12.23 -3.45
N GLU A 60 28.63 12.51 -4.50
CA GLU A 60 27.45 13.37 -4.44
C GLU A 60 26.23 12.68 -3.82
N LEU A 61 25.93 11.44 -4.23
CA LEU A 61 24.73 10.75 -3.74
C LEU A 61 24.95 10.07 -2.39
N GLY A 62 26.18 10.08 -1.87
CA GLY A 62 26.54 9.53 -0.56
C GLY A 62 25.98 8.12 -0.32
N ASP A 63 25.52 7.86 0.91
CA ASP A 63 24.82 6.63 1.26
C ASP A 63 23.41 6.62 0.63
N PRO A 64 23.09 5.69 -0.29
CA PRO A 64 21.75 5.55 -0.88
C PRO A 64 20.65 5.39 0.19
N THR A 65 21.03 4.87 1.36
CA THR A 65 20.16 4.65 2.51
C THR A 65 19.83 5.94 3.28
N ALA A 66 20.65 6.98 3.18
CA ALA A 66 20.43 8.30 3.74
C ALA A 66 19.59 9.16 2.79
N LEU A 67 19.89 9.13 1.50
CA LEU A 67 19.19 9.92 0.48
C LEU A 67 17.72 9.47 0.30
N SER A 68 17.45 8.17 0.35
CA SER A 68 16.09 7.64 0.41
C SER A 68 15.31 8.05 1.68
N ARG A 69 15.99 8.37 2.79
CA ARG A 69 15.32 8.90 3.99
C ARG A 69 14.97 10.37 3.85
N GLU A 70 15.73 11.15 3.10
CA GLU A 70 15.44 12.56 2.87
C GLU A 70 14.22 12.74 1.96
N PHE A 71 14.12 11.97 0.87
CA PHE A 71 12.92 11.96 0.04
C PHE A 71 11.67 11.50 0.82
N ALA A 72 11.82 10.49 1.70
CA ALA A 72 10.72 10.02 2.54
C ALA A 72 10.26 11.02 3.62
N LYS A 73 11.02 12.09 3.89
CA LYS A 73 10.64 13.16 4.82
C LYS A 73 9.81 14.26 4.14
N GLN A 74 9.93 14.43 2.82
CA GLN A 74 9.35 15.59 2.14
C GLN A 74 7.85 15.45 1.82
N GLU A 75 7.32 14.24 1.70
CA GLU A 75 5.88 14.00 1.52
C GLU A 75 5.46 12.76 2.30
N THR A 76 4.45 12.86 3.18
CA THR A 76 3.77 11.67 3.73
C THR A 76 2.84 11.12 2.64
N PRO A 77 3.16 9.98 2.02
CA PRO A 77 2.38 9.50 0.89
C PRO A 77 0.98 9.04 1.33
N ALA A 78 -0.04 9.34 0.52
CA ALA A 78 -1.44 9.08 0.85
C ALA A 78 -1.75 7.59 1.09
N TRP A 79 -0.96 6.67 0.53
CA TRP A 79 -1.14 5.24 0.81
C TRP A 79 -0.86 4.87 2.27
N ARG A 80 0.04 5.59 2.97
CA ARG A 80 0.36 5.28 4.38
C ARG A 80 -0.82 5.55 5.29
N SER A 81 -1.51 6.67 5.12
CA SER A 81 -2.68 7.00 5.94
C SER A 81 -3.84 6.04 5.68
N LEU A 82 -4.07 5.65 4.43
CA LEU A 82 -5.08 4.64 4.09
C LEU A 82 -4.74 3.25 4.65
N LEU A 83 -3.46 2.86 4.60
CA LEU A 83 -3.04 1.57 5.17
C LEU A 83 -3.20 1.56 6.70
N LEU A 84 -2.85 2.66 7.38
CA LEU A 84 -3.09 2.82 8.81
C LEU A 84 -4.58 2.79 9.15
N ALA A 85 -5.43 3.46 8.36
CA ALA A 85 -6.88 3.40 8.53
C ALA A 85 -7.42 1.98 8.33
N GLY A 86 -6.92 1.25 7.32
CA GLY A 86 -7.23 -0.16 7.10
C GLY A 86 -6.87 -1.02 8.31
N TRP A 87 -5.66 -0.86 8.86
CA TRP A 87 -5.23 -1.54 10.08
C TRP A 87 -6.09 -1.18 11.30
N GLY A 88 -6.46 0.09 11.45
CA GLY A 88 -7.36 0.55 12.50
C GLY A 88 -8.74 -0.13 12.42
N LEU A 89 -9.33 -0.20 11.22
CA LEU A 89 -10.60 -0.90 11.01
C LEU A 89 -10.47 -2.41 11.22
N PHE A 90 -9.34 -3.01 10.86
CA PHE A 90 -9.08 -4.43 11.11
C PHE A 90 -9.05 -4.71 12.61
N ALA A 91 -8.28 -3.95 13.38
CA ALA A 91 -8.25 -4.08 14.85
C ALA A 91 -9.62 -3.81 15.47
N LEU A 92 -10.33 -2.78 15.02
CA LEU A 92 -11.69 -2.47 15.46
C LEU A 92 -12.66 -3.64 15.16
N SER A 93 -12.51 -4.32 14.03
CA SER A 93 -13.34 -5.47 13.68
C SER A 93 -13.16 -6.65 14.63
N LEU A 94 -11.94 -6.83 15.18
CA LEU A 94 -11.66 -7.85 16.18
C LEU A 94 -12.32 -7.50 17.51
N LEU A 95 -12.19 -6.25 17.95
CA LEU A 95 -12.82 -5.75 19.17
C LEU A 95 -14.35 -5.81 19.08
N LEU A 96 -14.93 -5.28 18.00
CA LEU A 96 -16.39 -5.28 17.81
C LEU A 96 -16.97 -6.69 17.70
N SER A 97 -16.19 -7.69 17.29
CA SER A 97 -16.66 -9.07 17.25
C SER A 97 -16.90 -9.65 18.65
N ASP A 98 -16.16 -9.17 19.66
CA ASP A 98 -16.27 -9.63 21.04
C ASP A 98 -17.23 -8.75 21.87
N PHE A 99 -17.41 -7.48 21.49
CA PHE A 99 -18.28 -6.51 22.19
C PHE A 99 -19.67 -6.29 21.56
N GLY A 100 -19.85 -6.62 20.26
CA GLY A 100 -21.07 -6.33 19.51
C GLY A 100 -22.32 -7.07 19.98
N THR A 101 -22.15 -8.21 20.65
CA THR A 101 -23.24 -9.02 21.22
C THR A 101 -23.81 -8.47 22.52
N VAL A 102 -23.14 -7.49 23.18
CA VAL A 102 -23.50 -7.06 24.54
C VAL A 102 -23.91 -5.59 24.61
N ALA A 103 -23.41 -4.72 23.72
CA ALA A 103 -23.56 -3.27 23.88
C ALA A 103 -24.71 -2.61 23.07
N LEU A 104 -25.22 -3.25 22.01
CA LEU A 104 -26.17 -2.63 21.07
C LEU A 104 -27.57 -3.26 21.06
N GLU A 105 -27.80 -4.34 21.80
CA GLU A 105 -29.11 -5.00 21.95
C GLU A 105 -29.47 -5.13 23.45
N PRO A 106 -29.84 -4.04 24.14
CA PRO A 106 -30.12 -4.10 25.58
C PRO A 106 -31.52 -4.65 25.91
N SER A 107 -32.38 -4.84 24.92
CA SER A 107 -33.82 -5.01 25.18
C SER A 107 -34.31 -6.45 25.13
N TYR A 108 -33.60 -7.36 24.45
CA TYR A 108 -33.95 -8.79 24.37
C TYR A 108 -32.69 -9.64 24.17
N PRO A 109 -32.09 -10.22 25.23
CA PRO A 109 -30.87 -11.03 25.10
C PRO A 109 -31.05 -12.27 24.20
N ASP A 110 -32.29 -12.69 23.95
CA ASP A 110 -32.65 -13.84 23.11
C ASP A 110 -32.84 -13.48 21.61
N PHE A 111 -32.93 -12.19 21.26
CA PHE A 111 -33.14 -11.74 19.88
C PHE A 111 -31.89 -11.04 19.34
N ARG A 112 -31.01 -11.83 18.71
CA ARG A 112 -29.84 -11.32 17.99
C ARG A 112 -30.26 -10.82 16.60
N LEU A 113 -30.21 -9.51 16.36
CA LEU A 113 -30.48 -8.89 15.05
C LEU A 113 -29.20 -8.64 14.23
N SER A 114 -28.03 -8.78 14.85
CA SER A 114 -26.74 -8.59 14.16
C SER A 114 -25.81 -9.80 14.28
N VAL A 115 -25.17 -10.14 13.15
CA VAL A 115 -24.22 -11.26 13.04
C VAL A 115 -22.81 -10.73 12.87
N SER A 116 -21.87 -11.21 13.69
CA SER A 116 -20.46 -10.89 13.55
C SER A 116 -19.80 -11.69 12.41
N TRP A 117 -18.67 -11.20 11.88
CA TRP A 117 -17.94 -11.95 10.84
C TRP A 117 -17.45 -13.32 11.35
N ARG A 118 -17.16 -13.47 12.65
CA ARG A 118 -16.75 -14.75 13.24
C ARG A 118 -17.89 -15.76 13.27
N GLU A 119 -19.09 -15.33 13.61
CA GLU A 119 -20.29 -16.18 13.63
C GLU A 119 -20.69 -16.58 12.20
N LEU A 120 -20.56 -15.66 11.25
CA LEU A 120 -20.75 -15.98 9.83
C LEU A 120 -19.78 -17.09 9.37
N LEU A 121 -18.52 -17.03 9.82
CA LEU A 121 -17.53 -18.07 9.51
C LEU A 121 -17.77 -19.36 10.28
N ALA A 122 -18.28 -19.33 11.51
CA ALA A 122 -18.53 -20.52 12.33
C ALA A 122 -19.40 -21.58 11.62
N SER A 123 -20.40 -21.12 10.87
CA SER A 123 -21.31 -21.98 10.11
C SER A 123 -20.84 -22.25 8.68
N ALA A 124 -19.70 -21.69 8.26
CA ALA A 124 -19.21 -21.77 6.90
C ALA A 124 -18.39 -23.05 6.65
N PRO A 125 -18.37 -23.58 5.41
CA PRO A 125 -17.54 -24.72 5.08
C PRO A 125 -16.04 -24.40 5.24
N ILE A 126 -15.21 -25.44 5.41
CA ILE A 126 -13.76 -25.33 5.64
C ILE A 126 -13.05 -24.45 4.58
N SER A 127 -13.52 -24.47 3.33
CA SER A 127 -13.00 -23.62 2.25
C SER A 127 -13.09 -22.12 2.56
N VAL A 128 -14.16 -21.69 3.22
CA VAL A 128 -14.38 -20.28 3.61
C VAL A 128 -13.48 -19.91 4.79
N TRP A 129 -13.27 -20.82 5.74
CA TRP A 129 -12.30 -20.66 6.81
C TRP A 129 -10.88 -20.48 6.29
N ILE A 130 -10.47 -21.31 5.33
CA ILE A 130 -9.15 -21.20 4.68
C ILE A 130 -9.01 -19.82 4.02
N LEU A 131 -10.04 -19.34 3.33
CA LEU A 131 -10.02 -18.04 2.68
C LEU A 131 -9.92 -16.88 3.70
N ALA A 132 -10.63 -16.95 4.82
CA ALA A 132 -10.58 -15.94 5.89
C ALA A 132 -9.24 -15.94 6.65
N ALA A 133 -8.68 -17.11 6.91
CA ALA A 133 -7.34 -17.24 7.48
C ALA A 133 -6.29 -16.67 6.53
N PHE A 134 -6.41 -16.99 5.24
CA PHE A 134 -5.52 -16.50 4.20
C PHE A 134 -5.62 -14.97 4.00
N SER A 135 -6.82 -14.40 4.04
CA SER A 135 -6.99 -12.94 3.94
C SER A 135 -6.44 -12.21 5.17
N THR A 136 -6.57 -12.81 6.35
CA THR A 136 -5.95 -12.29 7.58
C THR A 136 -4.42 -12.33 7.50
N LEU A 137 -3.84 -13.43 7.01
CA LEU A 137 -2.40 -13.52 6.75
C LEU A 137 -1.94 -12.50 5.70
N ALA A 138 -2.72 -12.31 4.62
CA ALA A 138 -2.45 -11.29 3.61
C ALA A 138 -2.49 -9.89 4.21
N MET A 139 -3.46 -9.59 5.08
CA MET A 139 -3.54 -8.31 5.80
C MET A 139 -2.33 -8.13 6.72
N ILE A 140 -1.94 -9.15 7.49
CA ILE A 140 -0.75 -9.11 8.34
C ILE A 140 0.52 -8.88 7.51
N SER A 141 0.61 -9.48 6.32
CA SER A 141 1.75 -9.28 5.42
C SER A 141 1.90 -7.83 4.96
N THR A 142 0.82 -7.02 4.97
CA THR A 142 0.92 -5.58 4.68
C THR A 142 1.69 -4.81 5.73
N SER A 143 1.96 -5.38 6.92
CA SER A 143 2.91 -4.78 7.86
C SER A 143 4.31 -4.65 7.24
N LEU A 144 4.67 -5.57 6.34
CA LEU A 144 5.92 -5.52 5.58
C LEU A 144 5.93 -4.39 4.55
N ALA A 145 4.77 -3.83 4.19
CA ALA A 145 4.65 -2.67 3.31
C ALA A 145 5.09 -1.37 4.01
N PHE A 146 5.07 -1.31 5.35
CA PHE A 146 5.75 -0.25 6.10
C PHE A 146 7.28 -0.42 6.05
N GLY A 147 7.76 -1.64 5.79
CA GLY A 147 9.15 -1.97 5.48
C GLY A 147 9.49 -1.85 3.99
N ARG A 148 10.74 -2.16 3.65
CA ARG A 148 11.28 -2.08 2.28
C ARG A 148 11.06 -3.37 1.46
N ALA A 149 9.88 -3.99 1.58
CA ALA A 149 9.61 -5.27 0.90
C ALA A 149 9.48 -5.12 -0.63
N ARG A 150 9.81 -6.21 -1.36
CA ARG A 150 9.92 -6.28 -2.82
C ARG A 150 8.57 -6.04 -3.53
N ARG A 151 8.61 -5.24 -4.59
CA ARG A 151 7.51 -4.83 -5.50
C ARG A 151 6.54 -5.94 -5.92
N THR A 152 7.02 -7.18 -6.11
CA THR A 152 6.18 -8.31 -6.55
C THR A 152 5.25 -8.84 -5.47
N VAL A 153 5.66 -8.76 -4.19
CA VAL A 153 4.84 -9.20 -3.06
C VAL A 153 3.68 -8.22 -2.85
N ASP A 154 3.95 -6.92 -2.91
CA ASP A 154 2.93 -5.87 -2.71
C ASP A 154 1.80 -5.95 -3.74
N ALA A 155 2.11 -6.23 -5.00
CA ALA A 155 1.11 -6.33 -6.06
C ALA A 155 0.17 -7.54 -5.83
N TRP A 156 0.74 -8.71 -5.53
CA TRP A 156 -0.05 -9.92 -5.29
C TRP A 156 -0.91 -9.78 -4.02
N VAL A 157 -0.36 -9.25 -2.93
CA VAL A 157 -1.11 -8.97 -1.70
C VAL A 157 -2.24 -7.99 -1.97
N GLY A 158 -1.99 -6.94 -2.77
CA GLY A 158 -3.02 -5.99 -3.19
C GLY A 158 -4.19 -6.65 -3.95
N TYR A 159 -3.90 -7.59 -4.86
CA TYR A 159 -4.94 -8.34 -5.57
C TYR A 159 -5.75 -9.23 -4.65
N VAL A 160 -5.09 -9.97 -3.75
CA VAL A 160 -5.78 -10.85 -2.78
C VAL A 160 -6.71 -10.03 -1.89
N LEU A 161 -6.20 -8.94 -1.30
CA LEU A 161 -6.99 -8.07 -0.44
C LEU A 161 -8.12 -7.36 -1.20
N GLY A 162 -7.87 -6.96 -2.45
CA GLY A 162 -8.88 -6.36 -3.31
C GLY A 162 -10.01 -7.33 -3.64
N ALA A 163 -9.67 -8.59 -4.00
CA ALA A 163 -10.64 -9.63 -4.27
C ALA A 163 -11.47 -9.96 -3.03
N VAL A 164 -10.81 -10.16 -1.89
CA VAL A 164 -11.50 -10.42 -0.61
C VAL A 164 -12.42 -9.26 -0.24
N GLY A 165 -11.91 -8.03 -0.23
CA GLY A 165 -12.70 -6.84 0.14
C GLY A 165 -13.89 -6.63 -0.80
N ALA A 166 -13.73 -6.84 -2.11
CA ALA A 166 -14.83 -6.75 -3.06
C ALA A 166 -15.88 -7.85 -2.85
N SER A 167 -15.44 -9.09 -2.61
CA SER A 167 -16.34 -10.21 -2.33
C SER A 167 -17.12 -10.01 -1.03
N THR A 168 -16.45 -9.58 0.05
CA THR A 168 -17.11 -9.34 1.34
C THR A 168 -18.04 -8.13 1.27
N LEU A 169 -17.68 -7.06 0.57
CA LEU A 169 -18.62 -5.96 0.33
C LEU A 169 -19.84 -6.41 -0.48
N GLY A 170 -19.64 -7.25 -1.50
CA GLY A 170 -20.73 -7.82 -2.29
C GLY A 170 -21.68 -8.66 -1.45
N ILE A 171 -21.15 -9.56 -0.61
CA ILE A 171 -21.94 -10.37 0.33
C ILE A 171 -22.70 -9.47 1.31
N GLY A 172 -22.06 -8.41 1.82
CA GLY A 172 -22.71 -7.46 2.71
C GLY A 172 -23.84 -6.69 2.05
N ALA A 173 -23.64 -6.22 0.82
CA ALA A 173 -24.68 -5.56 0.04
C ALA A 173 -25.85 -6.51 -0.27
N SER A 174 -25.57 -7.77 -0.63
CA SER A 174 -26.59 -8.79 -0.83
C SER A 174 -27.38 -9.07 0.45
N ASN A 175 -26.72 -9.10 1.61
CA ASN A 175 -27.37 -9.30 2.92
C ASN A 175 -28.35 -8.17 3.30
N LEU A 176 -28.17 -6.96 2.77
CA LEU A 176 -29.14 -5.87 2.97
C LEU A 176 -30.47 -6.14 2.27
N VAL A 177 -30.46 -6.89 1.16
CA VAL A 177 -31.66 -7.24 0.39
C VAL A 177 -32.21 -8.61 0.81
N TRP A 178 -31.33 -9.56 1.09
CA TRP A 178 -31.65 -10.90 1.56
C TRP A 178 -30.93 -11.18 2.89
N PRO A 179 -31.58 -10.84 4.01
CA PRO A 179 -31.04 -11.10 5.34
C PRO A 179 -30.71 -12.58 5.54
N ILE A 180 -29.71 -12.87 6.36
CA ILE A 180 -29.32 -14.25 6.64
C ILE A 180 -30.31 -14.84 7.65
N PRO A 181 -30.90 -16.01 7.37
CA PRO A 181 -31.73 -16.71 8.34
C PRO A 181 -30.86 -17.23 9.48
N ILE A 182 -31.16 -16.80 10.70
CA ILE A 182 -30.53 -17.22 11.95
C ILE A 182 -31.56 -18.10 12.68
N PRO A 183 -31.31 -19.42 12.81
CA PRO A 183 -32.15 -20.26 13.64
C PRO A 183 -31.95 -19.86 15.11
N VAL A 184 -33.02 -19.42 15.76
CA VAL A 184 -33.05 -19.08 17.20
C VAL A 184 -33.49 -20.30 18.01
N ASP A 185 -34.45 -21.08 17.50
CA ASP A 185 -34.86 -22.38 18.01
C ASP A 185 -35.42 -23.26 16.87
N SER A 186 -35.84 -24.50 17.14
CA SER A 186 -36.38 -25.44 16.15
C SER A 186 -37.60 -24.92 15.38
N GLU A 187 -38.29 -23.91 15.92
CA GLU A 187 -39.50 -23.33 15.33
C GLU A 187 -39.35 -21.85 14.92
N LEU A 188 -38.27 -21.17 15.32
CA LEU A 188 -38.10 -19.74 15.09
C LEU A 188 -36.81 -19.44 14.33
N VAL A 189 -36.96 -18.88 13.13
CA VAL A 189 -35.85 -18.35 12.32
C VAL A 189 -36.01 -16.82 12.26
N VAL A 190 -35.00 -16.11 12.76
CA VAL A 190 -34.95 -14.64 12.69
C VAL A 190 -34.00 -14.23 11.57
N SER A 191 -34.39 -13.21 10.82
CA SER A 191 -33.57 -12.63 9.75
C SER A 191 -32.65 -11.57 10.33
N GLY A 192 -31.33 -11.80 10.29
CA GLY A 192 -30.34 -10.86 10.81
C GLY A 192 -29.49 -10.21 9.72
N HIS A 193 -29.03 -9.00 10.02
CA HIS A 193 -28.11 -8.25 9.17
C HIS A 193 -26.66 -8.40 9.65
N LEU A 194 -25.71 -8.22 8.74
CA LEU A 194 -24.29 -8.21 9.08
C LEU A 194 -23.97 -6.99 9.96
N GLY A 195 -23.40 -7.27 11.12
CA GLY A 195 -23.13 -6.28 12.15
C GLY A 195 -21.93 -5.38 11.85
N PRO A 196 -21.70 -4.36 12.69
CA PRO A 196 -20.60 -3.40 12.52
C PRO A 196 -19.21 -4.04 12.40
N SER A 197 -18.99 -5.17 13.10
CA SER A 197 -17.72 -5.92 13.02
C SER A 197 -17.44 -6.45 11.62
N TYR A 198 -18.47 -6.91 10.89
CA TYR A 198 -18.35 -7.37 9.51
C TYR A 198 -17.97 -6.22 8.57
N TRP A 199 -18.66 -5.09 8.68
CA TRP A 199 -18.40 -3.93 7.84
C TRP A 199 -17.00 -3.36 8.07
N ALA A 200 -16.56 -3.28 9.33
CA ALA A 200 -15.20 -2.90 9.67
C ALA A 200 -14.16 -3.87 9.09
N TRP A 201 -14.40 -5.18 9.20
CA TRP A 201 -13.53 -6.22 8.64
C TRP A 201 -13.43 -6.10 7.11
N SER A 202 -14.57 -6.00 6.43
CA SER A 202 -14.63 -5.85 4.97
C SER A 202 -13.95 -4.56 4.48
N ALA A 203 -14.22 -3.43 5.13
CA ALA A 203 -13.65 -2.14 4.78
C ALA A 203 -12.12 -2.11 4.98
N SER A 204 -11.59 -2.83 5.98
CA SER A 204 -10.16 -2.91 6.23
C SER A 204 -9.36 -3.43 5.02
N PHE A 205 -9.86 -4.49 4.37
CA PHE A 205 -9.21 -5.06 3.19
C PHE A 205 -9.32 -4.14 1.97
N SER A 206 -10.47 -3.49 1.77
CA SER A 206 -10.65 -2.52 0.69
C SER A 206 -9.69 -1.33 0.83
N LEU A 207 -9.55 -0.77 2.04
CA LEU A 207 -8.59 0.31 2.29
C LEU A 207 -7.14 -0.13 2.10
N ALA A 208 -6.78 -1.32 2.58
CA ALA A 208 -5.45 -1.87 2.39
C ALA A 208 -5.14 -2.12 0.90
N ALA A 209 -6.10 -2.64 0.14
CA ALA A 209 -5.96 -2.83 -1.31
C ALA A 209 -5.78 -1.49 -2.06
N ILE A 210 -6.58 -0.47 -1.73
CA ILE A 210 -6.46 0.88 -2.30
C ILE A 210 -5.10 1.49 -1.94
N ALA A 211 -4.65 1.34 -0.70
CA ALA A 211 -3.34 1.80 -0.25
C ALA A 211 -2.21 1.14 -1.06
N LEU A 212 -2.23 -0.18 -1.20
CA LEU A 212 -1.22 -0.90 -1.99
C LEU A 212 -1.27 -0.53 -3.47
N TRP A 213 -2.46 -0.24 -4.01
CA TRP A 213 -2.61 0.24 -5.37
C TRP A 213 -2.05 1.66 -5.57
N LEU A 214 -2.31 2.58 -4.64
CA LEU A 214 -1.71 3.92 -4.66
C LEU A 214 -0.19 3.84 -4.51
N ARG A 215 0.30 2.99 -3.59
CA ARG A 215 1.72 2.70 -3.47
C ARG A 215 2.27 2.18 -4.79
N HIS A 216 1.62 1.23 -5.46
CA HIS A 216 2.09 0.78 -6.77
C HIS A 216 2.09 1.91 -7.83
N ARG A 217 1.08 2.79 -7.82
CA ARG A 217 1.00 3.94 -8.73
C ARG A 217 2.10 4.96 -8.53
N GLU A 218 2.44 5.33 -7.30
CA GLU A 218 3.57 6.21 -7.00
C GLU A 218 4.88 5.72 -7.63
N TRP A 219 5.04 4.40 -7.73
CA TRP A 219 6.25 3.78 -8.29
C TRP A 219 6.23 3.69 -9.81
N VAL A 220 5.04 3.75 -10.44
CA VAL A 220 4.84 3.65 -11.89
C VAL A 220 4.72 5.03 -12.54
N SER A 221 4.20 6.02 -11.81
CA SER A 221 3.96 7.37 -12.30
C SER A 221 5.24 7.94 -12.92
N PRO A 222 5.17 8.45 -14.16
CA PRO A 222 6.30 9.18 -14.74
C PRO A 222 6.60 10.42 -13.88
N PRO A 223 7.85 10.90 -13.86
CA PRO A 223 8.17 12.17 -13.22
C PRO A 223 7.25 13.25 -13.80
N PRO A 224 6.77 14.21 -12.98
CA PRO A 224 6.05 15.36 -13.51
C PRO A 224 6.91 15.99 -14.61
N LYS A 225 6.34 16.19 -15.81
CA LYS A 225 6.99 17.02 -16.83
C LYS A 225 7.23 18.36 -16.15
N GLY A 226 8.51 18.75 -16.09
CA GLY A 226 9.03 19.79 -15.20
C GLY A 226 8.05 20.93 -14.94
N SER A 227 7.88 21.25 -13.66
CA SER A 227 7.47 22.61 -13.28
C SER A 227 8.43 23.58 -13.98
N PRO A 228 7.93 24.64 -14.63
CA PRO A 228 8.79 25.60 -15.29
C PRO A 228 9.79 26.11 -14.26
N THR A 229 11.07 25.97 -14.60
CA THR A 229 12.21 26.61 -13.94
C THR A 229 11.80 27.98 -13.43
N ASP A 230 11.71 28.11 -12.11
CA ASP A 230 11.57 29.41 -11.45
C ASP A 230 12.96 30.08 -11.57
N PRO A 231 13.12 31.11 -12.42
CA PRO A 231 14.42 31.73 -12.62
C PRO A 231 14.63 32.72 -11.49
N LYS A 232 15.16 32.25 -10.36
CA LYS A 232 15.71 33.14 -9.35
C LYS A 232 17.07 32.65 -8.90
N GLN A 233 18.08 33.11 -9.63
CA GLN A 233 19.33 33.60 -9.08
C GLN A 233 20.02 34.49 -10.13
N SER A 234 19.53 35.72 -10.29
CA SER A 234 20.42 36.84 -10.65
C SER A 234 20.90 37.44 -9.34
N LEU A 235 22.16 37.15 -9.02
CA LEU A 235 22.95 37.97 -8.12
C LEU A 235 23.05 39.39 -8.72
N ALA A 236 22.55 40.37 -7.98
CA ALA A 236 23.07 41.74 -7.92
C ALA A 236 22.56 42.38 -6.62
#